data_AF-A0A376Y9S8-F1
#
_entry.id   AF-A0A376Y9S8-F1
#
_cell.length_a   1.000
_cell.length_b   1.000
_cell.length_c   1.000
_cell.angle_alpha   90.00
_cell.angle_beta   90.00
_cell.angle_gamma   90.00
#
_symmetry.space_group_name_H-M   'P 1'
#
loop_
_entity.id
_entity.type
_entity.pdbx_description
1 polymer ?
#
loop_
_entity_poly.entity_id
_entity_poly.type
_entity_poly.pdbx_seq_one_letter_code
_entity_poly.pdbx_strand_id
1 'polypeptide(L)'
;MMVIRPVERSDVSALMQLASKTGGGLTSLPANEATLSARIERAIKTWQGELPKSEQGYVFVLEDSETGTVAGICAIEVAVGLNDPWYNYRVGTLVHASKELNVYNALPTLFLSNDHTGSSELCTLFLDPDWRKEGNGYLLSKSRFMFMAAFRDKFNDKVVAEMRGVIDEHGYSPFWQSLGKRFFSMDFSRADFLCGTGQKGIYCRTDAETSDLYPLFIPGSPGRHRSGTSANRACPRGAGERRFSLPQLYRHLRRRANA
;
A
#
# COMPACT_ATOMS: atom_id res chain seq x y z
N MET A 1 -7.40 17.68 -22.78
CA MET A 1 -6.02 17.77 -22.24
C MET A 1 -5.97 17.08 -20.88
N MET A 2 -4.92 16.32 -20.57
CA MET A 2 -4.84 15.62 -19.27
C MET A 2 -4.36 16.54 -18.14
N VAL A 3 -5.12 16.62 -17.06
CA VAL A 3 -4.84 17.47 -15.89
C VAL A 3 -4.90 16.67 -14.58
N ILE A 4 -4.08 17.08 -13.61
CA ILE A 4 -4.14 16.58 -12.24
C ILE A 4 -4.91 17.60 -11.41
N ARG A 5 -5.98 17.16 -10.74
CA ARG A 5 -6.75 17.99 -9.81
C ARG A 5 -7.10 17.26 -8.51
N PRO A 6 -7.39 17.98 -7.42
CA PRO A 6 -8.00 17.38 -6.24
C PRO A 6 -9.29 16.63 -6.59
N VAL A 7 -9.57 15.57 -5.85
CA VAL A 7 -10.82 14.83 -5.97
C VAL A 7 -12.01 15.67 -5.49
N GLU A 8 -13.14 15.51 -6.14
CA GLU A 8 -14.42 16.15 -5.83
C GLU A 8 -15.50 15.11 -5.49
N ARG A 9 -16.59 15.55 -4.85
CA ARG A 9 -17.73 14.68 -4.49
C ARG A 9 -18.36 13.99 -5.69
N SER A 10 -18.38 14.68 -6.83
CA SER A 10 -18.88 14.18 -8.12
C SER A 10 -18.05 13.00 -8.68
N ASP A 11 -16.79 12.84 -8.25
CA ASP A 11 -15.90 11.81 -8.80
C ASP A 11 -16.21 10.41 -8.28
N VAL A 12 -17.08 10.24 -7.26
CA VAL A 12 -17.33 8.94 -6.61
C VAL A 12 -17.70 7.83 -7.60
N SER A 13 -18.54 8.15 -8.60
CA SER A 13 -18.95 7.19 -9.62
C SER A 13 -17.78 6.78 -10.51
N ALA A 14 -16.94 7.72 -10.92
CA ALA A 14 -15.75 7.42 -11.72
C ALA A 14 -14.72 6.63 -10.91
N LEU A 15 -14.54 6.94 -9.62
CA LEU A 15 -13.67 6.16 -8.74
C LEU A 15 -14.18 4.73 -8.52
N MET A 16 -15.50 4.52 -8.46
CA MET A 16 -16.09 3.17 -8.42
C MET A 16 -15.78 2.38 -9.70
N GLN A 17 -15.84 3.03 -10.87
CA GLN A 17 -15.45 2.40 -12.15
C GLN A 17 -13.96 2.07 -12.20
N LEU A 18 -13.09 2.94 -11.70
CA LEU A 18 -11.66 2.64 -11.60
C LEU A 18 -11.40 1.50 -10.61
N ALA A 19 -12.08 1.50 -9.46
CA ALA A 19 -11.92 0.48 -8.42
C ALA A 19 -12.27 -0.93 -8.92
N SER A 20 -13.33 -1.07 -9.73
CA SER A 20 -13.74 -2.36 -10.31
C SER A 20 -12.70 -2.95 -11.27
N LYS A 21 -11.87 -2.09 -11.90
CA LYS A 21 -10.79 -2.48 -12.82
C LYS A 21 -9.48 -2.87 -12.11
N THR A 22 -9.38 -2.77 -10.78
CA THR A 22 -8.10 -2.95 -10.07
C THR A 22 -7.62 -4.40 -9.96
N GLY A 23 -8.52 -5.39 -10.08
CA GLY A 23 -8.22 -6.81 -9.94
C GLY A 23 -7.89 -7.27 -8.51
N GLY A 24 -8.17 -6.46 -7.48
CA GLY A 24 -7.85 -6.75 -6.08
C GLY A 24 -6.40 -6.40 -5.69
N GLY A 25 -6.09 -6.49 -4.40
CA GLY A 25 -4.76 -6.18 -3.85
C GLY A 25 -4.44 -4.68 -3.74
N LEU A 26 -5.38 -3.81 -4.10
CA LEU A 26 -5.29 -2.37 -3.85
C LEU A 26 -6.32 -1.97 -2.79
N THR A 27 -6.02 -2.32 -1.55
CA THR A 27 -6.88 -2.01 -0.39
C THR A 27 -7.17 -0.51 -0.25
N SER A 28 -6.29 0.36 -0.76
CA SER A 28 -6.51 1.80 -0.77
C SER A 28 -7.56 2.28 -1.79
N LEU A 29 -8.01 1.45 -2.73
CA LEU A 29 -9.07 1.78 -3.71
C LEU A 29 -10.10 0.64 -3.77
N PRO A 30 -10.89 0.43 -2.70
CA PRO A 30 -11.88 -0.63 -2.67
C PRO A 30 -13.07 -0.27 -3.57
N ALA A 31 -13.66 -1.28 -4.22
CA ALA A 31 -14.92 -1.14 -4.95
C ALA A 31 -16.11 -1.06 -3.97
N ASN A 32 -16.16 0.01 -3.18
CA ASN A 32 -17.19 0.27 -2.17
C ASN A 32 -17.49 1.77 -2.09
N GLU A 33 -18.70 2.14 -2.50
CA GLU A 33 -19.11 3.53 -2.63
C GLU A 33 -19.03 4.29 -1.31
N ALA A 34 -19.55 3.73 -0.22
CA ALA A 34 -19.51 4.36 1.11
C ALA A 34 -18.07 4.68 1.55
N THR A 35 -17.14 3.74 1.33
CA THR A 35 -15.71 3.92 1.65
C THR A 35 -15.07 5.00 0.79
N LEU A 36 -15.36 5.02 -0.51
CA LEU A 36 -14.83 6.03 -1.43
C LEU A 36 -15.40 7.42 -1.13
N SER A 37 -16.71 7.54 -0.87
CA SER A 37 -17.35 8.79 -0.45
C SER A 37 -16.73 9.33 0.84
N ALA A 38 -16.57 8.48 1.86
CA ALA A 38 -15.92 8.89 3.11
C ALA A 38 -14.47 9.34 2.89
N ARG A 39 -13.75 8.69 1.97
CA ARG A 39 -12.39 9.10 1.62
C ARG A 39 -12.35 10.45 0.88
N ILE A 40 -13.29 10.70 -0.02
CA ILE A 40 -13.42 12.00 -0.70
C ILE A 40 -13.69 13.10 0.33
N GLU A 41 -14.65 12.90 1.24
CA GLU A 41 -14.94 13.87 2.30
C GLU A 41 -13.71 14.14 3.17
N ARG A 42 -12.95 13.10 3.55
CA ARG A 42 -11.71 13.26 4.31
C ARG A 42 -10.66 14.06 3.53
N ALA A 43 -10.54 13.84 2.23
CA ALA A 43 -9.63 14.62 1.38
C ALA A 43 -10.04 16.09 1.32
N ILE A 44 -11.33 16.38 1.15
CA ILE A 44 -11.87 17.76 1.15
C ILE A 44 -11.58 18.46 2.49
N LYS A 45 -11.86 17.81 3.61
CA LYS A 45 -11.57 18.35 4.95
C LYS A 45 -10.07 18.53 5.21
N THR A 46 -9.21 17.72 4.59
CA THR A 46 -7.76 17.90 4.62
C THR A 46 -7.37 19.22 3.96
N TRP A 47 -7.93 19.52 2.77
CA TRP A 47 -7.70 20.80 2.08
C TRP A 47 -8.20 22.01 2.87
N GLN A 48 -9.28 21.84 3.63
CA GLN A 48 -9.85 22.87 4.50
C GLN A 48 -9.06 23.06 5.81
N GLY A 49 -8.14 22.16 6.14
CA GLY A 49 -7.37 22.21 7.39
C GLY A 49 -8.17 21.83 8.64
N GLU A 50 -9.28 21.11 8.47
CA GLU A 50 -10.21 20.75 9.57
C GLU A 50 -9.81 19.48 10.31
N LEU A 51 -8.86 18.71 9.77
CA LEU A 51 -8.48 17.41 10.31
C LEU A 51 -7.16 17.44 11.07
N PRO A 52 -7.03 16.63 12.14
CA PRO A 52 -5.74 16.38 12.76
C PRO A 52 -4.80 15.66 11.79
N LYS A 53 -3.48 15.79 12.01
CA LYS A 53 -2.44 15.21 11.15
C LYS A 53 -2.63 13.71 10.88
N SER A 54 -3.19 12.96 11.83
CA SER A 54 -3.45 11.52 11.72
C SER A 54 -4.55 11.14 10.73
N GLU A 55 -5.39 12.09 10.34
CA GLU A 55 -6.53 11.87 9.42
C GLU A 55 -6.33 12.58 8.08
N GLN A 56 -5.30 13.41 7.95
CA GLN A 56 -5.04 14.16 6.74
C GLN A 56 -4.55 13.26 5.60
N GLY A 57 -5.20 13.40 4.44
CA GLY A 57 -4.81 12.72 3.21
C GLY A 57 -5.22 13.50 1.97
N TYR A 58 -4.34 13.55 0.98
CA TYR A 58 -4.58 14.20 -0.29
C TYR A 58 -4.91 13.14 -1.35
N VAL A 59 -6.01 13.35 -2.08
CA VAL A 59 -6.44 12.48 -3.18
C VAL A 59 -6.57 13.33 -4.44
N PHE A 60 -5.98 12.84 -5.52
CA PHE A 60 -5.95 13.49 -6.81
C PHE A 60 -6.50 12.55 -7.87
N VAL A 61 -7.12 13.12 -8.89
CA VAL A 61 -7.53 12.42 -10.10
C VAL A 61 -6.75 12.95 -11.31
N LEU A 62 -6.53 12.07 -12.28
CA LEU A 62 -6.13 12.44 -13.63
C LEU A 62 -7.41 12.53 -14.46
N GLU A 63 -7.71 13.72 -14.96
CA GLU A 63 -8.92 14.00 -15.74
C GLU A 63 -8.54 14.46 -17.14
N ASP A 64 -9.32 14.05 -18.14
CA ASP A 64 -9.32 14.71 -19.43
C ASP A 64 -10.24 15.94 -19.39
N SER A 65 -9.65 17.14 -19.43
CA SER A 65 -10.34 18.41 -19.30
C SER A 65 -11.38 18.70 -20.39
N GLU A 66 -11.32 17.99 -21.52
CA GLU A 66 -12.27 18.18 -22.62
C GLU A 66 -13.55 17.40 -22.42
N THR A 67 -13.44 16.20 -21.83
CA THR A 67 -14.58 15.28 -21.66
C THR A 67 -15.06 15.18 -20.22
N GLY A 68 -14.27 15.65 -19.24
CA GLY A 68 -14.49 15.41 -17.81
C GLY A 68 -14.22 13.98 -17.37
N THR A 69 -13.60 13.16 -18.24
CA THR A 69 -13.38 11.74 -17.94
C THR A 69 -12.23 11.59 -16.95
N VAL A 70 -12.50 10.97 -15.80
CA VAL A 70 -11.48 10.60 -14.82
C VAL A 70 -10.81 9.29 -15.26
N ALA A 71 -9.54 9.40 -15.66
CA ALA A 71 -8.71 8.31 -16.18
C ALA A 71 -7.90 7.59 -15.11
N GLY A 72 -7.62 8.23 -13.97
CA GLY A 72 -6.79 7.65 -12.92
C GLY A 72 -6.90 8.37 -11.60
N ILE A 73 -6.35 7.73 -10.56
CA ILE A 73 -6.36 8.22 -9.18
C ILE A 73 -5.00 8.01 -8.54
N CYS A 74 -4.56 9.00 -7.76
CA CYS A 74 -3.43 8.84 -6.86
C CYS A 74 -3.64 9.56 -5.53
N ALA A 75 -2.93 9.13 -4.48
CA ALA A 75 -3.09 9.72 -3.16
C ALA A 75 -1.81 9.76 -2.33
N ILE A 76 -1.87 10.52 -1.24
CA ILE A 76 -0.81 10.68 -0.25
C ILE A 76 -1.45 10.74 1.13
N GLU A 77 -1.03 9.88 2.07
CA GLU A 77 -1.38 10.05 3.48
C GLU A 77 -0.30 10.89 4.18
N VAL A 78 -0.71 11.84 5.02
CA VAL A 78 0.22 12.75 5.70
C VAL A 78 1.02 12.02 6.76
N ALA A 79 0.37 11.22 7.60
CA ALA A 79 1.02 10.43 8.64
C ALA A 79 0.28 9.12 8.89
N VAL A 80 0.91 8.00 8.54
CA VAL A 80 0.35 6.67 8.81
C VAL A 80 0.59 6.24 10.25
N GLY A 81 -0.24 5.35 10.79
CA GLY A 81 0.04 4.70 12.08
C GLY A 81 -0.36 5.49 13.32
N LEU A 82 -0.94 6.70 13.19
CA LEU A 82 -1.23 7.57 14.33
C LEU A 82 -2.57 7.28 15.02
N ASN A 83 -3.61 6.93 14.26
CA ASN A 83 -4.91 6.52 14.81
C ASN A 83 -4.98 5.00 15.02
N ASP A 84 -4.63 4.25 13.96
CA ASP A 84 -4.53 2.79 13.99
C ASP A 84 -3.09 2.38 13.64
N PRO A 85 -2.53 1.33 14.26
CA PRO A 85 -1.19 0.85 13.93
C PRO A 85 -1.04 0.53 12.44
N TRP A 86 0.04 1.04 11.85
CA TRP A 86 0.44 0.66 10.48
C TRP A 86 1.43 -0.50 10.59
N TYR A 87 0.91 -1.72 10.47
CA TYR A 87 1.72 -2.93 10.65
C TYR A 87 2.52 -3.29 9.41
N ASN A 88 3.72 -3.79 9.66
CA ASN A 88 4.61 -4.31 8.64
C ASN A 88 5.47 -5.46 9.14
N TYR A 89 5.77 -6.44 8.28
CA TYR A 89 6.85 -7.39 8.51
C TYR A 89 8.22 -6.82 8.13
N ARG A 90 9.12 -6.76 9.12
CA ARG A 90 10.56 -6.53 8.93
C ARG A 90 11.26 -7.87 8.74
N VAL A 91 12.13 -7.97 7.72
CA VAL A 91 13.02 -9.14 7.58
C VAL A 91 14.26 -8.91 8.42
N GLY A 92 14.49 -9.81 9.36
CA GLY A 92 15.73 -9.92 10.09
C GLY A 92 16.38 -11.29 9.87
N THR A 93 17.50 -11.49 10.55
CA THR A 93 18.16 -12.79 10.66
C THR A 93 18.15 -13.18 12.13
N LEU A 94 17.57 -14.33 12.44
CA LEU A 94 17.65 -14.94 13.76
C LEU A 94 18.75 -15.99 13.75
N VAL A 95 19.70 -15.89 14.68
CA VAL A 95 20.82 -16.82 14.80
C VAL A 95 20.57 -17.76 15.97
N HIS A 96 20.50 -19.06 15.69
CA HIS A 96 20.52 -20.11 16.68
C HIS A 96 21.92 -20.74 16.69
N ALA A 97 22.64 -20.58 17.80
CA ALA A 97 23.97 -21.16 17.97
C ALA A 97 24.01 -22.01 19.25
N SER A 98 24.54 -23.23 19.14
CA SER A 98 24.88 -24.09 20.27
C SER A 98 26.29 -24.60 20.06
N LYS A 99 27.19 -24.26 21.00
CA LYS A 99 28.59 -24.67 20.93
C LYS A 99 28.73 -26.16 21.22
N GLU A 100 27.96 -26.68 22.16
CA GLU A 100 27.93 -28.07 22.58
C GLU A 100 27.47 -29.00 21.46
N LEU A 101 26.50 -28.57 20.66
CA LEU A 101 26.00 -29.31 19.51
C LEU A 101 26.74 -29.00 18.19
N ASN A 102 27.72 -28.09 18.21
CA ASN A 102 28.39 -27.55 17.02
C ASN A 102 27.39 -27.07 15.94
N VAL A 103 26.32 -26.40 16.37
CA VAL A 103 25.27 -25.87 15.48
C VAL A 103 25.37 -24.35 15.40
N TYR A 104 25.34 -23.82 14.18
CA TYR A 104 25.17 -22.40 13.92
C TYR A 104 24.21 -22.22 12.73
N ASN A 105 22.99 -21.77 13.01
CA ASN A 105 21.94 -21.58 12.01
C ASN A 105 21.53 -20.11 11.99
N ALA A 106 21.82 -19.42 10.89
CA ALA A 106 21.34 -18.07 10.63
C ALA A 106 20.14 -18.14 9.68
N LEU A 107 18.95 -17.85 10.19
CA LEU A 107 17.69 -18.03 9.47
C LEU A 107 17.05 -16.67 9.16
N PRO A 108 16.59 -16.43 7.92
CA PRO A 108 15.73 -15.30 7.61
C PRO A 108 14.39 -15.41 8.34
N THR A 109 13.98 -14.32 8.97
CA THR A 109 12.84 -14.30 9.89
C THR A 109 12.01 -13.04 9.69
N LEU A 110 10.69 -13.20 9.67
CA LEU A 110 9.72 -12.11 9.66
C LEU A 110 9.39 -11.69 11.10
N PHE A 111 9.52 -10.39 11.36
CA PHE A 111 9.14 -9.76 12.62
C PHE A 111 7.99 -8.80 12.34
N LEU A 112 6.85 -8.99 13.00
CA LEU A 112 5.78 -8.00 12.97
C LEU A 112 6.28 -6.71 13.67
N SER A 113 6.01 -5.58 13.04
CA SER A 113 6.55 -4.27 13.39
C SER A 113 5.54 -3.18 13.01
N ASN A 114 5.79 -1.95 13.46
CA ASN A 114 5.05 -0.74 13.12
C ASN A 114 6.00 0.48 13.06
N ASP A 115 7.23 0.25 12.61
CA ASP A 115 8.37 1.19 12.61
C ASP A 115 8.23 2.34 11.60
N HIS A 116 7.12 2.37 10.88
CA HIS A 116 6.78 3.45 9.94
C HIS A 116 5.73 4.41 10.49
N THR A 117 5.23 4.21 11.71
CA THR A 117 4.32 5.14 12.39
C THR A 117 4.84 6.58 12.31
N GLY A 118 3.97 7.50 11.90
CA GLY A 118 4.29 8.90 11.67
C GLY A 118 4.89 9.23 10.30
N SER A 119 5.23 8.25 9.46
CA SER A 119 5.75 8.51 8.09
C SER A 119 4.65 9.02 7.15
N SER A 120 5.02 9.83 6.16
CA SER A 120 4.11 10.11 5.03
C SER A 120 4.10 8.92 4.07
N GLU A 121 2.97 8.63 3.44
CA GLU A 121 2.82 7.47 2.56
C GLU A 121 2.34 7.89 1.17
N LEU A 122 3.07 7.48 0.14
CA LEU A 122 2.57 7.45 -1.23
C LEU A 122 1.66 6.24 -1.39
N CYS A 123 0.38 6.41 -1.07
CA CYS A 123 -0.64 5.39 -1.25
C CYS A 123 -1.27 5.52 -2.65
N THR A 124 -2.27 4.67 -2.95
CA THR A 124 -3.11 4.65 -4.17
C THR A 124 -2.42 5.12 -5.46
N LEU A 125 -2.20 4.21 -6.40
CA LEU A 125 -1.79 4.58 -7.74
C LEU A 125 -2.49 3.65 -8.71
N PHE A 126 -3.45 4.19 -9.46
CA PHE A 126 -4.16 3.44 -10.47
C PHE A 126 -4.46 4.33 -11.67
N LEU A 127 -4.13 3.81 -12.84
CA LEU A 127 -4.43 4.41 -14.13
C LEU A 127 -5.13 3.36 -14.95
N ASP A 128 -6.30 3.72 -15.47
CA ASP A 128 -7.10 2.90 -16.36
C ASP A 128 -6.22 2.42 -17.55
N PRO A 129 -6.22 1.11 -17.87
CA PRO A 129 -5.41 0.57 -18.97
C PRO A 129 -5.51 1.35 -20.28
N ASP A 130 -6.71 1.84 -20.64
CA ASP A 130 -6.95 2.57 -21.90
C ASP A 130 -6.23 3.94 -21.95
N TRP A 131 -5.82 4.43 -20.77
CA TRP A 131 -5.17 5.72 -20.59
C TRP A 131 -3.68 5.60 -20.29
N ARG A 132 -3.09 4.39 -20.33
CA ARG A 132 -1.64 4.14 -20.16
C ARG A 132 -0.83 4.48 -21.40
N LYS A 133 -1.02 5.70 -21.89
CA LYS A 133 -0.40 6.27 -23.07
C LYS A 133 0.13 7.67 -22.76
N GLU A 134 0.93 8.22 -23.67
CA GLU A 134 1.27 9.66 -23.70
C GLU A 134 1.86 10.23 -22.40
N GLY A 135 2.47 9.38 -21.56
CA GLY A 135 3.06 9.82 -20.29
C GLY A 135 2.05 10.04 -19.14
N ASN A 136 0.79 9.63 -19.27
CA ASN A 136 -0.22 9.79 -18.22
C ASN A 136 0.18 9.14 -16.90
N GLY A 137 0.75 7.92 -16.93
CA GLY A 137 1.25 7.27 -15.72
C GLY A 137 2.44 8.00 -15.09
N TYR A 138 3.24 8.69 -15.91
CA TYR A 138 4.33 9.55 -15.44
C TYR A 138 3.77 10.77 -14.70
N LEU A 139 2.81 11.47 -15.32
CA LEU A 139 2.16 12.64 -14.75
C LEU A 139 1.47 12.28 -13.43
N LEU A 140 0.63 11.24 -13.42
CA LEU A 140 -0.12 10.79 -12.25
C LEU A 140 0.79 10.38 -11.08
N SER A 141 1.90 9.69 -11.36
CA SER A 141 2.83 9.28 -10.29
C SER A 141 3.68 10.45 -9.79
N LYS A 142 4.20 11.28 -10.70
CA LYS A 142 5.13 12.37 -10.38
C LYS A 142 4.44 13.56 -9.72
N SER A 143 3.17 13.81 -10.02
CA SER A 143 2.39 14.88 -9.39
C SER A 143 2.43 14.80 -7.86
N ARG A 144 2.39 13.59 -7.29
CA ARG A 144 2.53 13.40 -5.83
C ARG A 144 3.85 13.93 -5.28
N PHE A 145 4.96 13.63 -5.95
CA PHE A 145 6.27 14.14 -5.55
C PHE A 145 6.38 15.65 -5.73
N MET A 146 5.83 16.19 -6.82
CA MET A 146 5.81 17.64 -7.05
C MET A 146 4.98 18.37 -5.99
N PHE A 147 3.84 17.79 -5.61
CA PHE A 147 2.99 18.30 -4.53
C PHE A 147 3.73 18.27 -3.19
N MET A 148 4.37 17.16 -2.83
CA MET A 148 5.16 17.07 -1.60
C MET A 148 6.34 18.06 -1.57
N ALA A 149 6.95 18.33 -2.72
CA ALA A 149 8.02 19.32 -2.82
C ALA A 149 7.49 20.75 -2.65
N ALA A 150 6.34 21.07 -3.24
CA ALA A 150 5.72 22.40 -3.15
C ALA A 150 5.17 22.70 -1.75
N PHE A 151 4.67 21.69 -1.03
CA PHE A 151 4.02 21.83 0.28
C PHE A 151 4.79 21.04 1.36
N ARG A 152 6.11 21.26 1.42
CA ARG A 152 7.02 20.44 2.22
C ARG A 152 6.71 20.43 3.72
N ASP A 153 6.13 21.52 4.24
CA ASP A 153 5.69 21.67 5.64
C ASP A 153 4.56 20.71 6.02
N LYS A 154 3.80 20.22 5.04
CA LYS A 154 2.68 19.29 5.26
C LYS A 154 3.12 17.84 5.46
N PHE A 155 4.34 17.47 5.09
CA PHE A 155 4.79 16.08 5.04
C PHE A 155 5.95 15.78 5.99
N ASN A 156 6.07 14.52 6.39
CA ASN A 156 7.14 14.06 7.26
C ASN A 156 8.41 13.74 6.45
N ASP A 157 9.55 13.71 7.15
CA ASP A 157 10.86 13.46 6.53
C ASP A 157 10.97 12.06 5.93
N LYS A 158 10.37 11.06 6.60
CA LYS A 158 10.31 9.69 6.10
C LYS A 158 9.06 9.54 5.23
N VAL A 159 9.29 9.16 3.98
CA VAL A 159 8.24 8.83 3.00
C VAL A 159 8.32 7.35 2.67
N VAL A 160 7.18 6.67 2.77
CA VAL A 160 7.05 5.24 2.46
C VAL A 160 6.08 5.03 1.31
N ALA A 161 6.19 3.89 0.64
CA ALA A 161 5.22 3.47 -0.36
C ALA A 161 5.01 1.96 -0.23
N GLU A 162 3.79 1.55 0.05
CA GLU A 162 3.40 0.15 0.06
C GLU A 162 3.14 -0.30 -1.39
N MET A 163 3.78 -1.40 -1.80
CA MET A 163 3.56 -1.97 -3.12
C MET A 163 2.65 -3.17 -3.01
N ARG A 164 1.72 -3.29 -3.97
CA ARG A 164 0.91 -4.49 -4.11
C ARG A 164 1.81 -5.72 -4.19
N GLY A 165 1.50 -6.71 -3.36
CA GLY A 165 2.10 -8.02 -3.49
C GLY A 165 1.58 -8.77 -4.71
N VAL A 166 1.92 -10.05 -4.78
CA VAL A 166 1.54 -10.85 -5.93
C VAL A 166 0.28 -11.63 -5.65
N ILE A 167 -0.62 -11.48 -6.60
CA ILE A 167 -1.84 -12.22 -6.76
C ILE A 167 -1.78 -12.74 -8.19
N ASP A 168 -2.12 -14.01 -8.39
CA ASP A 168 -2.31 -14.52 -9.74
C ASP A 168 -3.70 -14.18 -10.29
N GLU A 169 -3.97 -14.61 -11.51
CA GLU A 169 -5.23 -14.33 -12.21
C GLU A 169 -6.46 -14.96 -11.52
N HIS A 170 -6.25 -15.92 -10.61
CA HIS A 170 -7.30 -16.60 -9.86
C HIS A 170 -7.51 -16.00 -8.46
N GLY A 171 -6.83 -14.90 -8.13
CA GLY A 171 -6.95 -14.28 -6.80
C GLY A 171 -6.11 -14.98 -5.74
N TYR A 172 -5.17 -15.86 -6.11
CA TYR A 172 -4.33 -16.59 -5.16
C TYR A 172 -3.07 -15.79 -4.82
N SER A 173 -2.83 -15.64 -3.51
CA SER A 173 -1.64 -14.99 -2.96
C SER A 173 -0.75 -16.04 -2.27
N PRO A 174 0.44 -16.38 -2.81
CA PRO A 174 1.33 -17.39 -2.23
C PRO A 174 1.72 -17.08 -0.77
N PHE A 175 1.90 -15.80 -0.46
CA PHE A 175 2.23 -15.38 0.91
C PHE A 175 1.01 -15.48 1.83
N TRP A 176 -0.20 -15.10 1.37
CA TRP A 176 -1.40 -15.28 2.18
C TRP A 176 -1.58 -16.76 2.55
N GLN A 177 -1.37 -17.67 1.61
CA GLN A 177 -1.52 -19.11 1.88
C GLN A 177 -0.45 -19.67 2.82
N SER A 178 0.77 -19.16 2.74
CA SER A 178 1.87 -19.62 3.60
C SER A 178 1.83 -19.02 5.00
N LEU A 179 1.27 -17.82 5.17
CA LEU A 179 1.24 -17.11 6.45
C LEU A 179 -0.18 -16.69 6.86
N GLY A 180 -0.79 -15.76 6.14
CA GLY A 180 -2.05 -15.10 6.56
C GLY A 180 -3.20 -16.08 6.86
N LYS A 181 -3.42 -17.09 6.02
CA LYS A 181 -4.47 -18.10 6.19
C LYS A 181 -4.34 -18.93 7.48
N ARG A 182 -3.15 -18.98 8.09
CA ARG A 182 -2.94 -19.68 9.37
C ARG A 182 -3.58 -18.93 10.54
N PHE A 183 -3.66 -17.61 10.45
CA PHE A 183 -4.25 -16.74 11.47
C PHE A 183 -5.69 -16.34 11.13
N PHE A 184 -6.00 -16.29 9.84
CA PHE A 184 -7.30 -15.87 9.33
C PHE A 184 -7.98 -17.03 8.58
N SER A 185 -9.08 -17.54 9.11
CA SER A 185 -9.91 -18.57 8.47
C SER A 185 -10.75 -18.02 7.31
N MET A 186 -10.14 -17.24 6.41
CA MET A 186 -10.78 -16.67 5.23
C MET A 186 -9.83 -16.62 4.04
N ASP A 187 -10.41 -16.51 2.84
CA ASP A 187 -9.64 -16.34 1.62
C ASP A 187 -9.07 -14.93 1.48
N PHE A 188 -8.00 -14.82 0.69
CA PHE A 188 -7.28 -13.58 0.48
C PHE A 188 -8.20 -12.45 -0.04
N SER A 189 -9.06 -12.74 -1.02
CA SER A 189 -9.98 -11.75 -1.61
C SER A 189 -10.93 -11.14 -0.57
N ARG A 190 -11.44 -11.98 0.35
CA ARG A 190 -12.25 -11.51 1.48
C ARG A 190 -11.41 -10.66 2.43
N ALA A 191 -10.18 -11.08 2.70
CA ALA A 191 -9.29 -10.34 3.60
C ALA A 191 -8.90 -8.96 3.05
N ASP A 192 -8.59 -8.89 1.76
CA ASP A 192 -8.26 -7.67 1.04
C ASP A 192 -9.43 -6.67 1.06
N PHE A 193 -10.65 -7.15 0.79
CA PHE A 193 -11.85 -6.32 0.81
C PHE A 193 -12.16 -5.75 2.20
N LEU A 194 -12.07 -6.58 3.25
CA LEU A 194 -12.29 -6.15 4.63
C LEU A 194 -11.25 -5.13 5.09
N CYS A 195 -9.98 -5.33 4.69
CA CYS A 195 -8.92 -4.36 4.95
C CYS A 195 -9.18 -3.01 4.25
N GLY A 196 -9.62 -3.05 2.99
CA GLY A 196 -9.90 -1.84 2.21
C GLY A 196 -11.11 -1.04 2.69
N THR A 197 -12.16 -1.72 3.19
CA THR A 197 -13.39 -1.08 3.70
C THR A 197 -13.30 -0.61 5.15
N GLY A 198 -12.10 -0.57 5.73
CA GLY A 198 -11.88 0.01 7.05
C GLY A 198 -12.24 -0.90 8.22
N GLN A 199 -12.59 -2.18 7.99
CA GLN A 199 -12.74 -3.17 9.06
C GLN A 199 -11.38 -3.68 9.58
N LYS A 200 -10.41 -2.76 9.70
CA LYS A 200 -9.02 -3.00 10.08
C LYS A 200 -8.90 -3.51 11.52
N GLY A 201 -9.85 -3.11 12.37
CA GLY A 201 -10.01 -3.56 13.77
C GLY A 201 -10.03 -5.08 13.97
N ILE A 202 -10.52 -5.83 12.97
CA ILE A 202 -10.67 -7.28 13.03
C ILE A 202 -9.31 -7.98 12.88
N TYR A 203 -8.43 -7.47 12.00
CA TYR A 203 -7.08 -8.01 11.78
C TYR A 203 -6.14 -7.65 12.93
N CYS A 204 -6.24 -6.43 13.46
CA CYS A 204 -5.30 -5.96 14.47
C CYS A 204 -5.50 -6.61 15.85
N ARG A 205 -6.73 -7.01 16.22
CA ARG A 205 -6.95 -7.78 17.46
C ARG A 205 -6.43 -9.20 17.34
N THR A 206 -6.73 -9.88 16.24
CA THR A 206 -6.28 -11.27 16.06
C THR A 206 -4.76 -11.35 15.85
N ASP A 207 -4.14 -10.48 15.07
CA ASP A 207 -2.67 -10.51 14.93
C ASP A 207 -1.96 -10.08 16.22
N ALA A 208 -2.41 -9.06 16.95
CA ALA A 208 -1.72 -8.65 18.18
C ALA A 208 -1.94 -9.63 19.34
N GLU A 209 -3.15 -10.19 19.49
CA GLU A 209 -3.47 -11.13 20.58
C GLU A 209 -3.01 -12.58 20.28
N THR A 210 -2.85 -12.97 19.01
CA THR A 210 -2.39 -14.32 18.63
C THR A 210 -0.90 -14.36 18.25
N SER A 211 -0.32 -13.23 17.82
CA SER A 211 1.10 -13.09 17.43
C SER A 211 1.94 -12.45 18.52
N ASP A 212 1.56 -12.58 19.79
CA ASP A 212 2.44 -12.25 20.91
C ASP A 212 3.81 -12.95 20.69
N LEU A 213 4.74 -12.15 20.15
CA LEU A 213 6.20 -12.27 20.26
C LEU A 213 6.94 -13.37 19.48
N TYR A 214 6.30 -14.16 18.62
CA TYR A 214 7.03 -15.23 17.92
C TYR A 214 7.55 -14.84 16.51
N PRO A 215 8.89 -14.82 16.30
CA PRO A 215 9.48 -14.68 14.98
C PRO A 215 9.07 -15.82 14.04
N LEU A 216 8.65 -15.49 12.82
CA LEU A 216 8.26 -16.48 11.80
C LEU A 216 9.43 -16.79 10.86
N PHE A 217 9.84 -18.06 10.81
CA PHE A 217 10.87 -18.52 9.88
C PHE A 217 10.35 -18.58 8.45
N ILE A 218 11.20 -18.20 7.49
CA ILE A 218 10.97 -18.40 6.06
C ILE A 218 11.52 -19.80 5.70
N PRO A 219 10.68 -20.82 5.40
CA PRO A 219 11.19 -22.12 4.99
C PRO A 219 11.94 -22.00 3.66
N GLY A 220 13.06 -22.72 3.53
CA GLY A 220 13.91 -22.69 2.33
C GLY A 220 13.14 -23.05 1.05
N SER A 221 13.12 -22.14 0.08
CA SER A 221 12.74 -22.47 -1.29
C SER A 221 13.95 -23.04 -2.04
N PRO A 222 13.84 -24.20 -2.70
CA PRO A 222 14.90 -24.68 -3.58
C PRO A 222 15.09 -23.69 -4.73
N GLY A 223 16.34 -23.40 -5.06
CA GLY A 223 16.76 -22.20 -5.77
C GLY A 223 16.02 -21.91 -7.08
N ARG A 224 15.42 -20.72 -7.17
CA ARG A 224 15.43 -19.79 -8.31
C ARG A 224 14.74 -18.48 -7.90
N HIS A 225 15.26 -17.36 -8.39
CA HIS A 225 14.79 -15.97 -8.22
C HIS A 225 15.26 -15.20 -6.97
N ARG A 226 16.53 -14.77 -7.01
CA ARG A 226 17.05 -13.61 -6.26
C ARG A 226 16.80 -12.32 -7.06
N SER A 227 15.72 -11.59 -6.80
CA SER A 227 15.65 -10.16 -7.15
C SER A 227 14.53 -9.45 -6.36
N GLY A 228 14.94 -8.37 -5.67
CA GLY A 228 14.19 -7.48 -4.78
C GLY A 228 12.65 -7.51 -4.79
N THR A 229 12.06 -7.74 -3.61
CA THR A 229 10.61 -7.75 -3.37
C THR A 229 10.23 -7.06 -2.05
N SER A 230 9.00 -6.56 -1.90
CA SER A 230 8.48 -5.82 -0.71
C SER A 230 7.03 -6.25 -0.41
N ALA A 231 6.64 -6.32 0.86
CA ALA A 231 5.33 -6.78 1.33
C ALA A 231 4.79 -5.83 2.39
N ASN A 232 3.48 -5.54 2.41
CA ASN A 232 2.53 -5.63 3.56
C ASN A 232 1.10 -5.29 3.15
N ARG A 233 0.14 -5.59 4.06
CA ARG A 233 -1.35 -5.65 3.95
C ARG A 233 -1.92 -6.62 2.95
N ALA A 234 -2.28 -7.81 3.45
CA ALA A 234 -3.04 -8.91 2.83
C ALA A 234 -2.51 -9.46 1.49
N CYS A 235 -1.86 -8.64 0.67
CA CYS A 235 -1.37 -8.90 -0.67
C CYS A 235 0.16 -8.72 -0.69
N PRO A 236 0.96 -9.79 -0.52
CA PRO A 236 2.40 -9.65 -0.25
C PRO A 236 3.26 -10.48 -1.22
N ARG A 237 4.27 -9.86 -1.83
CA ARG A 237 5.43 -10.59 -2.37
C ARG A 237 6.71 -10.04 -1.74
N GLY A 238 7.24 -10.82 -0.80
CA GLY A 238 8.59 -10.76 -0.25
C GLY A 238 8.82 -9.63 0.74
N ALA A 239 9.30 -9.97 1.91
CA ALA A 239 9.59 -9.00 2.94
C ALA A 239 10.96 -8.33 2.67
N GLY A 240 11.06 -7.04 3.02
CA GLY A 240 12.28 -6.25 2.86
C GLY A 240 11.97 -4.77 2.61
N GLU A 241 12.23 -3.92 3.61
CA GLU A 241 12.29 -2.47 3.41
C GLU A 241 13.44 -2.19 2.44
N ARG A 242 13.14 -1.57 1.30
CA ARG A 242 14.17 -1.02 0.41
C ARG A 242 14.24 0.48 0.61
N ARG A 243 15.39 0.93 1.09
CA ARG A 243 15.72 2.35 1.05
C ARG A 243 16.07 2.71 -0.38
N PHE A 244 15.29 3.61 -0.93
CA PHE A 244 15.51 4.19 -2.23
C PHE A 244 15.84 5.66 -2.05
N SER A 245 16.79 6.16 -2.84
CA SER A 245 16.79 7.60 -3.12
C SER A 245 15.49 7.98 -3.83
N LEU A 246 15.04 9.23 -3.70
CA LEU A 246 13.82 9.71 -4.37
C LEU A 246 13.78 9.36 -5.88
N PRO A 247 14.88 9.52 -6.65
CA PRO A 247 14.90 9.14 -8.07
C PRO A 247 14.79 7.63 -8.32
N GLN A 248 15.22 6.78 -7.38
CA GLN A 248 15.08 5.33 -7.48
C GLN A 248 13.63 4.90 -7.15
N LEU A 249 13.05 5.45 -6.09
CA LEU A 249 11.64 5.19 -5.73
C LEU A 249 10.73 5.60 -6.87
N TYR A 250 10.99 6.78 -7.43
CA TYR A 250 10.29 7.29 -8.59
C TYR A 250 10.34 6.35 -9.80
N ARG A 251 11.55 5.88 -10.19
CA ARG A 251 11.71 4.92 -11.29
C ARG A 251 10.96 3.62 -11.06
N HIS A 252 10.86 3.18 -9.81
CA HIS A 252 10.14 1.96 -9.44
C HIS A 252 8.62 2.14 -9.55
N LEU A 253 8.08 3.23 -8.97
CA LEU A 253 6.66 3.57 -9.07
C LEU A 253 6.22 3.85 -10.52
N ARG A 254 7.11 4.43 -11.34
CA ARG A 254 6.85 4.62 -12.78
C ARG A 254 6.53 3.32 -13.50
N ARG A 255 7.32 2.26 -13.27
CA ARG A 255 7.08 0.96 -13.92
C ARG A 255 5.72 0.38 -13.55
N ARG A 256 5.23 0.67 -12.34
CA ARG A 256 3.93 0.20 -11.84
C ARG A 256 2.75 1.02 -12.36
N ALA A 257 2.90 2.33 -12.58
CA ALA A 257 1.85 3.16 -13.16
C ALA A 257 1.52 2.77 -14.63
N ASN A 258 2.51 2.20 -15.32
CA ASN A 258 2.42 1.81 -16.74
C ASN A 258 2.22 0.30 -16.95
N ALA A 259 2.17 -0.50 -15.88
CA ALA A 259 1.99 -1.96 -15.91
C ALA A 259 0.59 -2.33 -15.44
#